data_AF-A0A2R4SXM1-F1
#
_entry.id   AF-A0A2R4SXM1-F1
#
_cell.length_a   1.000
_cell.length_b   1.000
_cell.length_c   1.000
_cell.angle_alpha   90.00
_cell.angle_beta   90.00
_cell.angle_gamma   90.00
#
_symmetry.space_group_name_H-M   'P 1'
#
loop_
_entity.id
_entity.type
_entity.pdbx_description
1 polymer ?
#
loop_
_entity_poly.entity_id
_entity_poly.type
_entity_poly.pdbx_seq_one_letter_code
_entity_poly.pdbx_strand_id
1 'polypeptide(L)'
;MPTYGYNRQELEYAVGEMAAMSARLQETLRVLGDGATMRLEEWTGDVRNVYNGAKIEWDSRAQAMVTQANNATSALGVITDAYHQGERHGTQLWEL
;
A
#
# COMPACT_ATOMS: atom_id res chain seq x y z
N MET A 1 13.28 29.05 -14.30
CA MET A 1 13.28 27.59 -14.06
C MET A 1 11.94 27.23 -13.45
N PRO A 2 11.17 26.28 -14.01
CA PRO A 2 9.99 25.80 -13.33
C PRO A 2 10.49 25.05 -12.09
N THR A 3 10.20 25.58 -10.91
CA THR A 3 10.28 24.82 -9.67
C THR A 3 9.37 23.62 -9.85
N TYR A 4 9.95 22.44 -10.03
CA TYR A 4 9.21 21.19 -9.87
C TYR A 4 8.68 21.21 -8.45
N GLY A 5 7.45 21.67 -8.28
CA GLY A 5 6.76 21.70 -7.00
C GLY A 5 6.52 20.26 -6.60
N TYR A 6 7.47 19.68 -5.87
CA TYR A 6 7.30 18.39 -5.23
C TYR A 6 6.15 18.56 -4.22
N ASN A 7 4.94 18.14 -4.60
CA ASN A 7 3.76 18.24 -3.75
C ASN A 7 3.77 17.08 -2.75
N ARG A 8 4.65 17.19 -1.76
CA ARG A 8 4.84 16.18 -0.70
C ARG A 8 3.52 15.82 -0.01
N GLN A 9 2.63 16.81 0.16
CA GLN A 9 1.33 16.65 0.80
C GLN A 9 0.39 15.72 0.03
N GLU A 10 0.31 15.86 -1.30
CA GLU A 10 -0.51 14.97 -2.13
C GLU A 10 0.00 13.52 -2.11
N LEU A 11 1.33 13.35 -2.06
CA LEU A 11 1.96 12.03 -2.02
C LEU A 11 1.83 11.35 -0.65
N GLU A 12 2.05 12.09 0.45
CA GLU A 12 1.78 11.61 1.82
C GLU A 12 0.30 11.22 1.99
N TYR A 13 -0.61 12.03 1.44
CA TYR A 13 -2.04 11.75 1.41
C TYR A 13 -2.35 10.45 0.63
N ALA A 14 -1.80 10.29 -0.58
CA ALA A 14 -2.00 9.09 -1.39
C ALA A 14 -1.48 7.81 -0.69
N VAL A 15 -0.34 7.88 0.00
CA VAL A 15 0.18 6.77 0.79
C VAL A 15 -0.74 6.43 1.97
N GLY A 16 -1.24 7.44 2.69
CA GLY A 16 -2.22 7.24 3.77
C GLY A 16 -3.51 6.58 3.27
N GLU A 17 -4.04 7.04 2.13
CA GLU A 17 -5.21 6.47 1.48
C GLU A 17 -4.97 5.01 1.04
N MET A 18 -3.80 4.69 0.49
CA MET A 18 -3.44 3.31 0.14
C MET A 18 -3.40 2.39 1.36
N ALA A 19 -2.86 2.86 2.49
CA ALA A 19 -2.85 2.10 3.73
C ALA A 19 -4.27 1.87 4.27
N ALA A 20 -5.11 2.92 4.26
CA ALA A 20 -6.51 2.84 4.70
C ALA A 20 -7.35 1.90 3.81
N MET A 21 -7.17 1.97 2.48
CA MET A 21 -7.84 1.07 1.54
C MET A 21 -7.39 -0.38 1.74
N SER A 22 -6.09 -0.62 1.97
CA SER A 22 -5.56 -1.96 2.23
C SER A 22 -6.16 -2.58 3.50
N ALA A 23 -6.26 -1.79 4.59
CA ALA A 23 -6.89 -2.22 5.83
C ALA A 23 -8.38 -2.56 5.64
N ARG A 24 -9.13 -1.73 4.90
CA ARG A 24 -10.55 -1.99 4.59
C ARG A 24 -10.73 -3.24 3.72
N LEU A 25 -9.84 -3.47 2.76
CA LEU A 25 -9.86 -4.68 1.92
C LEU A 25 -9.61 -5.94 2.75
N GLN A 26 -8.61 -5.93 3.63
CA GLN A 26 -8.34 -7.05 4.53
C GLN A 26 -9.54 -7.35 5.43
N GLU A 27 -10.15 -6.32 6.02
CA GLU A 27 -11.34 -6.51 6.86
C GLU A 27 -12.53 -7.05 6.05
N THR A 28 -12.75 -6.55 4.84
CA THR A 28 -13.81 -7.05 3.95
C THR A 28 -13.59 -8.52 3.59
N LEU A 29 -12.35 -8.90 3.26
CA LEU A 29 -11.98 -10.28 2.97
C LEU A 29 -12.12 -11.20 4.20
N ARG A 30 -11.81 -10.67 5.40
CA ARG A 30 -12.03 -11.38 6.67
C ARG A 30 -13.51 -11.64 6.91
N VAL A 31 -14.35 -10.60 6.80
CA VAL A 31 -15.81 -10.72 6.98
C VAL A 31 -16.42 -11.65 5.93
N LEU A 32 -16.00 -11.55 4.66
CA LEU A 32 -16.41 -12.47 3.62
C LEU A 32 -16.03 -13.91 3.96
N GLY A 33 -14.83 -14.11 4.52
CA GLY A 33 -14.37 -15.43 4.90
C GLY A 33 -15.09 -16.04 6.09
N ASP A 34 -15.40 -15.23 7.10
CA ASP A 34 -16.21 -15.63 8.25
C ASP A 34 -17.64 -15.98 7.81
N GLY A 35 -18.23 -15.20 6.90
CA GLY A 35 -19.54 -15.48 6.32
C GLY A 35 -19.58 -16.74 5.45
N ALA A 36 -18.54 -16.96 4.64
CA ALA A 36 -18.41 -18.16 3.82
C ALA A 36 -18.19 -19.43 4.67
N THR A 37 -17.44 -19.32 5.78
CA THR A 37 -17.21 -20.42 6.72
C THR A 37 -18.42 -20.79 7.56
N MET A 38 -19.30 -19.85 7.87
CA MET A 38 -20.60 -20.16 8.51
C MET A 38 -21.50 -21.07 7.67
N ARG A 39 -21.39 -21.02 6.33
CA ARG A 39 -22.16 -21.89 5.42
C ARG A 39 -21.34 -23.01 4.81
N LEU A 40 -20.08 -23.18 5.22
CA LEU A 40 -19.20 -24.20 4.65
C LEU A 40 -19.65 -25.64 4.95
N GLU A 41 -20.53 -25.83 5.94
CA GLU A 41 -21.20 -27.11 6.21
C GLU A 41 -22.20 -27.48 5.11
N GLU A 42 -22.76 -26.49 4.40
CA GLU A 42 -23.67 -26.68 3.26
C GLU A 42 -22.90 -26.90 1.95
N TRP A 43 -21.57 -26.67 1.95
CA TRP A 43 -20.75 -26.72 0.75
C TRP A 43 -20.21 -28.14 0.53
N THR A 44 -20.82 -28.85 -0.42
CA THR A 44 -20.38 -30.18 -0.84
C THR A 44 -19.15 -30.11 -1.77
N GLY A 45 -18.11 -30.88 -1.48
CA GLY A 45 -17.03 -31.19 -2.44
C GLY A 45 -16.19 -29.99 -2.93
N ASP A 46 -15.88 -29.98 -4.24
CA ASP A 46 -14.91 -29.12 -4.92
C ASP A 46 -15.06 -27.60 -4.68
N VAL A 47 -16.25 -27.13 -4.30
CA VAL A 47 -16.51 -25.72 -3.99
C VAL A 47 -15.62 -25.20 -2.86
N ARG A 48 -15.33 -26.05 -1.86
CA ARG A 48 -14.43 -25.71 -0.75
C ARG A 48 -12.99 -25.51 -1.22
N ASN A 49 -12.55 -26.31 -2.19
CA ASN A 49 -11.22 -26.19 -2.79
C ASN A 49 -11.10 -24.93 -3.66
N VAL A 50 -12.13 -24.63 -4.46
CA VAL A 50 -12.19 -23.40 -5.27
C VAL A 50 -12.14 -22.16 -4.38
N TYR A 51 -12.91 -22.14 -3.29
CA TYR A 51 -12.89 -21.02 -2.34
C TYR A 51 -11.57 -20.88 -1.61
N ASN A 52 -10.96 -21.99 -1.16
CA ASN A 52 -9.63 -21.93 -0.54
C ASN A 52 -8.59 -21.36 -1.53
N GLY A 53 -8.66 -21.74 -2.82
CA GLY A 53 -7.81 -21.17 -3.86
C GLY A 53 -8.04 -19.68 -4.06
N ALA A 54 -9.30 -19.25 -4.14
CA ALA A 54 -9.65 -17.83 -4.25
C ALA A 54 -9.20 -17.02 -3.02
N LYS A 55 -9.36 -17.58 -1.82
CA LYS A 55 -8.93 -16.96 -0.57
C LYS A 55 -7.42 -16.73 -0.53
N ILE A 56 -6.63 -17.72 -0.95
CA ILE A 56 -5.16 -17.59 -1.01
C ILE A 56 -4.76 -16.45 -1.96
N GLU A 57 -5.39 -16.38 -3.13
CA GLU A 57 -5.10 -15.33 -4.12
C GLU A 57 -5.49 -13.93 -3.59
N TRP A 58 -6.64 -13.82 -2.93
CA TRP A 58 -7.10 -12.56 -2.33
C TRP A 58 -6.17 -12.09 -1.20
N ASP A 59 -5.79 -13.00 -0.31
CA ASP A 59 -4.88 -12.71 0.80
C ASP A 59 -3.50 -12.29 0.25
N SER A 60 -3.00 -12.95 -0.81
CA SER A 60 -1.75 -12.59 -1.49
C SER A 60 -1.79 -11.19 -2.10
N ARG A 61 -2.88 -10.84 -2.81
CA ARG A 61 -3.04 -9.51 -3.43
C ARG A 61 -3.19 -8.42 -2.38
N ALA A 62 -3.93 -8.67 -1.31
CA ALA A 62 -4.06 -7.73 -0.20
C ALA A 62 -2.70 -7.48 0.47
N GLN A 63 -1.87 -8.52 0.61
CA GLN A 63 -0.51 -8.36 1.13
C GLN A 63 0.39 -7.57 0.17
N ALA A 64 0.28 -7.79 -1.14
CA ALA A 64 1.03 -7.04 -2.15
C ALA A 64 0.73 -5.53 -2.09
N MET A 65 -0.53 -5.13 -1.82
CA MET A 65 -0.89 -3.72 -1.63
C MET A 65 -0.18 -3.09 -0.43
N VAL A 66 -0.09 -3.82 0.69
CA VAL A 66 0.68 -3.36 1.87
C VAL A 66 2.16 -3.20 1.53
N THR A 67 2.75 -4.16 0.82
CA THR A 67 4.14 -4.07 0.36
C THR A 67 4.38 -2.88 -0.55
N GLN A 68 3.48 -2.61 -1.50
CA GLN A 68 3.60 -1.45 -2.38
C GLN A 68 3.46 -0.11 -1.63
N ALA A 69 2.55 -0.01 -0.67
CA ALA A 69 2.43 1.19 0.17
C ALA A 69 3.69 1.45 1.00
N ASN A 70 4.30 0.39 1.56
CA ASN A 70 5.57 0.49 2.27
C ASN A 70 6.71 0.92 1.35
N ASN A 71 6.80 0.33 0.14
CA ASN A 71 7.81 0.71 -0.85
C ASN A 71 7.66 2.18 -1.28
N ALA A 72 6.44 2.65 -1.49
CA ALA A 72 6.15 4.05 -1.80
C ALA A 72 6.61 4.97 -0.66
N THR A 73 6.34 4.58 0.59
CA THR A 73 6.77 5.32 1.79
C THR A 73 8.29 5.41 1.87
N SER A 74 9.00 4.29 1.68
CA SER A 74 10.47 4.26 1.68
C SER A 74 11.07 5.10 0.54
N ALA A 75 10.51 5.00 -0.66
CA ALA A 75 10.95 5.81 -1.79
C ALA A 75 10.78 7.32 -1.53
N LEU A 76 9.69 7.72 -0.87
CA LEU A 76 9.47 9.12 -0.48
C LEU A 76 10.47 9.60 0.57
N GLY A 77 10.85 8.75 1.52
CA GLY A 77 11.92 9.06 2.47
C GLY A 77 13.23 9.36 1.76
N VAL A 78 13.62 8.49 0.82
CA VAL A 78 14.85 8.67 0.02
C VAL A 78 14.79 9.95 -0.83
N ILE A 79 13.66 10.23 -1.48
CA ILE A 79 13.48 11.46 -2.28
C ILE A 79 13.62 12.69 -1.38
N THR A 80 12.96 12.69 -0.22
CA THR A 80 12.98 13.81 0.72
C THR A 80 14.40 14.08 1.26
N ASP A 81 15.13 13.03 1.62
CA ASP A 81 16.53 13.14 2.05
C ASP A 81 17.44 13.65 0.93
N ALA A 82 17.24 13.20 -0.31
CA ALA A 82 18.01 13.66 -1.47
C ALA A 82 17.73 15.14 -1.78
N TYR A 83 16.48 15.60 -1.69
CA TYR A 83 16.13 17.01 -1.83
C TYR A 83 16.80 17.87 -0.76
N HIS A 84 16.73 17.47 0.52
CA HIS A 84 17.37 18.21 1.60
C HIS A 84 18.90 18.26 1.49
N GLN A 85 19.54 17.21 0.97
CA GLN A 85 20.98 17.22 0.71
C GLN A 85 21.33 18.13 -0.47
N GLY A 86 20.54 18.08 -1.55
CA GLY A 86 20.70 18.95 -2.72
C GLY A 86 20.57 20.44 -2.38
N GLU A 87 19.59 20.80 -1.55
CA GLU A 87 19.42 22.18 -1.08
C GLU A 87 20.60 22.67 -0.24
N ARG A 88 21.15 21.84 0.66
CA ARG A 88 22.34 22.17 1.46
C ARG A 88 23.60 22.34 0.61
N HIS A 89 23.80 21.47 -0.38
CA HIS A 89 24.92 21.62 -1.31
C HIS A 89 24.75 22.83 -2.23
N GLY A 90 23.53 23.11 -2.67
CA GLY A 90 23.21 24.30 -3.46
C GLY A 90 23.47 25.58 -2.70
N THR A 91 23.06 25.69 -1.44
CA THR A 91 23.33 26.88 -0.59
C THR A 91 24.82 27.08 -0.34
N GLN A 92 25.59 26.01 -0.08
CA GLN A 92 27.05 26.10 0.07
C GLN A 92 27.78 26.62 -1.18
N LEU A 93 27.25 26.36 -2.38
CA LEU A 93 27.83 26.85 -3.64
C LEU A 93 27.61 28.36 -3.86
N TRP A 94 26.63 28.96 -3.19
CA TRP A 94 26.33 30.39 -3.29
C TRP A 94 26.84 31.21 -2.09
N GLU A 95 27.30 30.55 -1.02
CA GLU A 95 27.93 31.19 0.16
C GLU A 95 29.48 31.26 0.08
N LEU A 96 30.08 30.86 -1.03
CA LEU A 96 31.51 31.07 -1.37
C LEU A 96 31.70 32.29 -2.27
#